data_AF-D9VYN9-F1
#
_entry.id   AF-D9VYN9-F1
#
_cell.length_a   1.000
_cell.length_b   1.000
_cell.length_c   1.000
_cell.angle_alpha   90.00
_cell.angle_beta   90.00
_cell.angle_gamma   90.00
#
_symmetry.space_group_name_H-M   'P 1'
#
loop_
_entity.id
_entity.type
_entity.pdbx_description
1 polymer ?
#
loop_
_entity_poly.entity_id
_entity_poly.type
_entity_poly.pdbx_seq_one_letter_code
_entity_poly.pdbx_strand_id
1 'polypeptide(L)'
;MTHGWDRVEREAFDLHRLTLEVVKSAAHPDGECTQTHARCPSCGQLAPIDIKYGGPMAYCQLCHSGWAVHHDPWVCWARSNFFDGRPGGEAALADEVSGLTPLLVAARALLDTL
;
A
#
# COMPACT_ATOMS: atom_id res chain seq x y z
N MET A 1 -30.48 -24.65 -21.40
CA MET A 1 -29.32 -25.25 -20.70
C MET A 1 -28.91 -24.28 -19.60
N THR A 2 -29.57 -24.37 -18.45
CA THR A 2 -29.48 -23.39 -17.35
C THR A 2 -29.51 -24.17 -16.04
N HIS A 3 -28.42 -24.84 -15.67
CA HIS A 3 -28.39 -25.66 -14.43
C HIS A 3 -27.05 -25.59 -13.66
N GLY A 4 -26.22 -24.57 -13.90
CA GLY A 4 -24.94 -24.42 -13.18
C GLY A 4 -25.05 -23.64 -11.87
N TRP A 5 -25.88 -22.59 -11.84
CA TRP A 5 -25.89 -21.61 -10.75
C TRP A 5 -26.83 -21.98 -9.58
N ASP A 6 -27.94 -22.69 -9.83
CA ASP A 6 -28.89 -23.14 -8.79
C ASP A 6 -28.31 -24.16 -7.80
N ARG A 7 -27.14 -24.75 -8.11
CA ARG A 7 -26.46 -25.70 -7.23
C ARG A 7 -25.58 -25.01 -6.19
N VAL A 8 -25.04 -23.83 -6.49
CA VAL A 8 -24.16 -23.09 -5.57
C VAL A 8 -24.96 -22.41 -4.46
N GLU A 9 -26.19 -21.99 -4.73
CA GLU A 9 -27.06 -21.33 -3.74
C GLU A 9 -27.64 -22.28 -2.67
N ARG A 10 -27.56 -23.61 -2.88
CA ARG A 10 -28.07 -24.60 -1.92
C ARG A 10 -27.02 -25.10 -0.92
N GLU A 11 -25.75 -24.75 -1.12
CA GLU A 11 -24.67 -25.00 -0.16
C GLU A 11 -24.33 -23.68 0.55
N ALA A 12 -25.30 -23.16 1.31
CA ALA A 12 -24.97 -22.20 2.36
C ALA A 12 -24.01 -22.91 3.32
N PHE A 13 -22.72 -22.61 3.19
CA PHE A 13 -21.67 -23.11 4.07
C PHE A 13 -22.02 -22.61 5.48
N ASP A 14 -22.55 -23.50 6.31
CA ASP A 14 -22.81 -23.23 7.71
C ASP A 14 -21.47 -23.13 8.44
N LEU A 15 -20.91 -21.92 8.43
CA LEU A 15 -19.64 -21.58 9.08
C LEU A 15 -19.67 -21.85 10.60
N HIS A 16 -20.84 -22.03 11.22
CA HIS A 16 -20.94 -22.41 12.64
C HIS A 16 -20.58 -23.88 12.91
N ARG A 17 -20.66 -24.78 11.90
CA ARG A 17 -20.26 -26.19 12.03
C ARG A 17 -18.78 -26.43 11.74
N LEU A 18 -18.12 -25.49 11.08
CA LEU A 18 -16.68 -25.47 11.02
C LEU A 18 -16.17 -24.89 12.34
N THR A 19 -15.62 -25.73 13.21
CA THR A 19 -14.81 -25.27 14.33
C THR A 19 -13.52 -24.65 13.79
N LEU A 20 -13.64 -23.46 13.22
CA LEU A 20 -12.53 -22.61 12.81
C LEU A 20 -11.92 -22.05 14.10
N GLU A 21 -10.81 -22.64 14.51
CA GLU A 21 -9.99 -22.07 15.56
C GLU A 21 -9.25 -20.85 14.99
N VAL A 22 -9.51 -19.68 15.56
CA VAL A 22 -8.73 -18.47 15.26
C VAL A 22 -7.39 -18.61 15.98
N VAL A 23 -6.38 -19.09 15.26
CA VAL A 23 -5.00 -19.17 15.76
C VAL A 23 -4.34 -17.80 15.61
N LYS A 24 -3.62 -17.34 16.64
CA LYS A 24 -2.82 -16.10 16.53
C LYS A 24 -1.86 -16.21 15.36
N SER A 25 -1.78 -15.15 14.54
CA SER A 25 -0.82 -15.10 13.44
C SER A 25 0.60 -15.16 14.00
N ALA A 26 1.41 -16.11 13.53
CA ALA A 26 2.83 -16.18 13.89
C ALA A 26 3.62 -14.94 13.42
N ALA A 27 3.12 -14.24 12.39
CA ALA A 27 3.70 -12.99 11.90
C ALA A 27 3.23 -11.75 12.68
N HIS A 28 2.12 -11.87 13.43
CA HIS A 28 1.51 -10.79 14.21
C HIS A 28 1.10 -11.29 15.60
N PRO A 29 2.06 -11.71 16.45
CA PRO A 29 1.75 -11.94 17.86
C PRO A 29 1.17 -10.64 18.44
N ASP A 30 -0.04 -10.71 18.95
CA ASP A 30 -0.75 -9.58 19.57
C ASP A 30 -1.08 -8.40 18.62
N GLY A 31 -1.04 -8.64 17.30
CA GLY A 31 -1.41 -7.65 16.29
C GLY A 31 -0.27 -6.72 15.85
N GLU A 32 0.95 -6.96 16.34
CA GLU A 32 2.16 -6.23 15.94
C GLU A 32 3.02 -7.08 15.00
N CYS A 33 3.37 -6.56 13.82
CA CYS A 33 4.26 -7.28 12.92
C CYS A 33 5.68 -7.33 13.47
N THR A 34 6.25 -8.54 13.53
CA THR A 34 7.63 -8.77 13.95
C THR A 34 8.65 -8.65 12.81
N GLN A 35 8.21 -8.42 11.57
CA GLN A 35 9.13 -8.26 10.45
C GLN A 35 9.91 -6.96 10.56
N THR A 36 11.19 -7.00 10.24
CA THR A 36 12.10 -5.83 10.27
C THR A 36 12.44 -5.33 8.87
N HIS A 37 11.75 -5.84 7.84
CA HIS A 37 12.02 -5.55 6.44
C HIS A 37 10.71 -5.31 5.67
N ALA A 38 10.78 -4.45 4.67
CA ALA A 38 9.70 -4.22 3.71
C ALA A 38 10.17 -4.59 2.30
N ARG A 39 9.23 -5.04 1.45
CA ARG A 39 9.54 -5.31 0.04
C ARG A 39 9.69 -3.99 -0.73
N CYS A 40 10.79 -3.84 -1.47
CA CYS A 40 11.04 -2.69 -2.32
C CYS A 40 10.00 -2.64 -3.46
N PRO A 41 9.30 -1.52 -3.65
CA PRO A 41 8.28 -1.40 -4.71
C PRO A 41 8.90 -1.41 -6.12
N SER A 42 10.16 -1.03 -6.27
CA SER A 42 10.82 -0.94 -7.58
C SER A 42 11.43 -2.26 -8.03
N CYS A 43 12.18 -2.94 -7.16
CA CYS A 43 12.94 -4.15 -7.53
C CYS A 43 12.53 -5.42 -6.77
N GLY A 44 11.60 -5.32 -5.83
CA GLY A 44 11.10 -6.47 -5.07
C GLY A 44 12.05 -7.04 -4.02
N GLN A 45 13.26 -6.50 -3.85
CA GLN A 45 14.18 -6.92 -2.78
C GLN A 45 13.69 -6.49 -1.39
N LEU A 46 14.04 -7.26 -0.36
CA LEU A 46 13.76 -6.89 1.02
C LEU A 46 14.71 -5.77 1.46
N ALA A 47 14.14 -4.68 1.96
CA ALA A 47 14.85 -3.53 2.50
C ALA A 47 14.65 -3.46 4.01
N PRO A 48 15.70 -3.22 4.81
CA PRO A 48 15.57 -3.05 6.25
C PRO A 48 14.71 -1.82 6.56
N ILE A 49 13.95 -1.91 7.65
CA ILE A 49 13.14 -0.83 8.20
C ILE A 49 13.86 -0.25 9.42
N ASP A 50 14.06 1.07 9.41
CA ASP A 50 14.61 1.84 10.51
C ASP A 50 13.65 2.98 10.89
N ILE A 51 13.76 3.50 12.13
CA ILE A 51 13.07 4.73 12.51
C ILE A 51 13.88 5.93 12.03
N LYS A 52 13.29 6.74 11.14
CA LYS A 52 13.87 7.99 10.62
C LYS A 52 12.80 9.08 10.55
N TYR A 53 13.20 10.33 10.82
CA TYR A 53 12.31 11.49 10.80
C TYR A 53 11.00 11.31 11.60
N GLY A 54 11.05 10.56 12.70
CA GLY A 54 9.91 10.33 13.57
C GLY A 54 8.98 9.17 13.17
N GLY A 55 9.32 8.37 12.15
CA GLY A 55 8.51 7.21 11.74
C GLY A 55 9.32 6.08 11.10
N PRO A 56 8.71 4.90 10.87
CA PRO A 56 9.38 3.79 10.23
C PRO A 56 9.55 4.04 8.73
N MET A 57 10.77 3.82 8.24
CA MET A 57 11.15 3.99 6.85
C MET A 57 12.00 2.81 6.39
N ALA A 58 11.78 2.39 5.14
CA ALA A 58 12.60 1.39 4.49
C ALA A 58 13.54 2.04 3.46
N TYR A 59 14.73 1.48 3.32
CA TYR A 59 15.73 1.94 2.33
C TYR A 59 16.33 0.75 1.58
N CYS A 60 16.12 0.70 0.27
CA CYS A 60 16.66 -0.35 -0.58
C CYS A 60 18.10 -0.03 -0.96
N GLN A 61 19.05 -0.85 -0.53
CA GLN A 61 20.47 -0.68 -0.85
C GLN A 61 20.80 -0.92 -2.33
N LEU A 62 19.94 -1.63 -3.07
CA LEU A 62 20.16 -1.92 -4.49
C LEU A 62 19.69 -0.79 -5.41
N CYS A 63 18.50 -0.25 -5.17
CA CYS A 63 17.92 0.82 -5.99
C CYS A 63 18.15 2.21 -5.40
N HIS A 64 18.70 2.29 -4.19
CA HIS A 64 18.87 3.52 -3.42
C HIS A 64 17.57 4.30 -3.14
N SER A 65 16.42 3.65 -3.34
CA SER A 65 15.10 4.22 -3.04
C SER A 65 14.80 4.12 -1.54
N GLY A 66 14.34 5.23 -0.94
CA GLY A 66 13.79 5.26 0.41
C GLY A 66 12.30 5.55 0.40
N TRP A 67 11.52 4.92 1.28
CA TRP A 67 10.09 5.16 1.42
C TRP A 67 9.63 5.02 2.87
N ALA A 68 8.61 5.78 3.24
CA ALA A 68 7.92 5.60 4.51
C ALA A 68 7.07 4.32 4.46
N VAL A 69 6.99 3.63 5.58
CA VAL A 69 6.14 2.45 5.74
C VAL A 69 5.19 2.62 6.92
N HIS A 70 4.12 1.85 6.93
CA HIS A 70 3.24 1.71 8.09
C HIS A 70 2.88 0.24 8.26
N HIS A 71 2.45 -0.08 9.47
CA HIS A 71 1.97 -1.40 9.77
C HIS A 71 0.60 -1.63 9.12
N ASP A 72 0.47 -2.68 8.33
CA ASP A 72 -0.79 -3.16 7.76
C ASP A 72 -1.12 -4.57 8.31
N PRO A 73 -2.33 -4.81 8.85
CA PRO A 73 -2.68 -6.09 9.46
C PRO A 73 -2.65 -7.31 8.52
N TRP A 74 -2.70 -7.09 7.21
CA TRP A 74 -2.80 -8.13 6.19
C TRP A 74 -1.47 -8.39 5.50
N VAL A 75 -0.69 -7.33 5.25
CA VAL A 75 0.57 -7.39 4.49
C VAL A 75 1.81 -6.99 5.30
N CYS A 76 1.67 -6.88 6.63
CA CYS A 76 2.73 -6.52 7.58
C CYS A 76 3.23 -5.07 7.45
N TRP A 77 4.02 -4.79 6.41
CA TRP A 77 4.60 -3.47 6.17
C TRP A 77 4.22 -3.00 4.78
N ALA A 78 3.29 -2.05 4.73
CA ALA A 78 2.89 -1.38 3.51
C ALA A 78 3.67 -0.07 3.34
N ARG A 79 3.90 0.34 2.08
CA ARG A 79 4.38 1.69 1.79
C ARG A 79 3.30 2.66 2.26
N SER A 80 3.68 3.63 3.09
CA SER A 80 2.83 4.77 3.39
C SER A 80 2.83 5.66 2.16
N ASN A 81 1.70 5.75 1.45
CA ASN A 81 1.54 6.88 0.54
C ASN A 81 0.89 7.97 1.37
N PHE A 82 1.50 9.15 1.42
CA PHE A 82 0.92 10.30 2.13
C PHE A 82 -0.48 10.69 1.60
N PHE A 83 -0.94 10.07 0.51
CA PHE A 83 -2.17 10.33 -0.21
C PHE A 83 -3.28 9.28 0.02
N ASP A 84 -3.06 8.29 0.91
CA ASP A 84 -4.02 7.22 1.20
C ASP A 84 -5.39 7.76 1.71
N GLY A 85 -5.44 9.02 2.17
CA GLY A 85 -6.67 9.71 2.58
C GLY A 85 -7.41 10.50 1.50
N ARG A 86 -6.86 10.65 0.28
CA ARG A 86 -7.58 11.30 -0.84
C ARG A 86 -8.30 10.25 -1.69
N PRO A 87 -9.57 10.47 -2.08
CA PRO A 87 -10.20 9.66 -3.11
C PRO A 87 -9.33 9.65 -4.37
N GLY A 88 -8.85 8.47 -4.78
CA GLY A 88 -7.96 8.30 -5.94
C GLY A 88 -6.44 8.33 -5.67
N GLY A 89 -6.00 8.53 -4.42
CA GLY A 89 -4.63 8.29 -3.98
C GLY A 89 -3.53 8.99 -4.80
N GLU A 90 -2.41 8.27 -5.03
CA GLU A 90 -1.24 8.75 -5.80
C GLU A 90 -1.59 9.06 -7.27
N ALA A 91 -2.57 8.34 -7.85
CA ALA A 91 -3.01 8.55 -9.23
C ALA A 91 -3.76 9.89 -9.40
N ALA A 92 -4.68 10.21 -8.48
CA ALA A 92 -5.40 11.49 -8.54
C ALA A 92 -4.47 12.71 -8.39
N LEU A 93 -3.44 12.60 -7.54
CA LEU A 93 -2.43 13.65 -7.44
C LEU A 93 -1.58 13.74 -8.71
N ALA A 94 -1.18 12.61 -9.28
CA ALA A 94 -0.41 12.58 -10.52
C ALA A 94 -1.19 13.25 -11.67
N ASP A 95 -2.50 13.00 -11.75
CA ASP A 95 -3.39 13.64 -12.71
C ASP A 95 -3.52 15.15 -12.46
N GLU A 96 -3.68 15.57 -11.19
CA GLU A 96 -3.75 16.98 -10.81
C GLU A 96 -2.45 17.72 -11.19
N VAL A 97 -1.29 17.17 -10.85
CA VAL A 97 0.02 17.74 -11.20
C VAL A 97 0.19 17.79 -12.72
N SER A 98 -0.18 16.73 -13.43
CA SER A 98 -0.10 16.68 -14.91
C SER A 98 -0.98 17.75 -15.56
N GLY A 99 -2.18 17.99 -15.02
CA GLY A 99 -3.08 19.05 -15.48
C GLY A 99 -2.56 20.46 -15.21
N LEU A 100 -1.87 20.68 -14.08
CA LEU A 100 -1.33 21.99 -13.71
C LEU A 100 0.03 22.31 -14.35
N THR A 101 0.80 21.30 -14.75
CA THR A 101 2.16 21.48 -15.27
C THR A 101 2.24 22.46 -16.46
N PRO A 102 1.38 22.37 -17.49
CA PRO A 102 1.43 23.32 -18.62
C PRO A 102 1.21 24.77 -18.20
N LEU A 103 0.31 25.02 -17.24
CA LEU A 103 0.02 26.36 -16.73
C LEU A 103 1.21 26.92 -15.94
N LEU A 104 1.84 26.10 -15.10
CA LEU A 104 3.02 26.50 -14.33
C LEU A 104 4.21 26.81 -15.25
N VAL A 105 4.42 26.01 -16.31
CA VAL A 105 5.45 26.27 -17.32
C VAL A 105 5.17 27.58 -18.08
N ALA A 106 3.92 27.81 -18.50
CA ALA A 106 3.55 29.03 -19.19
C ALA A 106 3.70 30.29 -18.30
N ALA A 107 3.27 30.20 -17.03
CA ALA A 107 3.44 31.27 -16.07
C ALA A 107 4.92 31.59 -15.82
N ARG A 108 5.78 30.57 -15.73
CA ARG A 108 7.22 30.76 -15.61
C ARG A 108 7.81 31.47 -16.83
N ALA A 109 7.44 31.04 -18.03
CA ALA A 109 7.92 31.67 -19.27
C ALA A 109 7.51 33.16 -19.35
N LEU A 110 6.31 33.52 -18.89
CA LEU A 110 5.88 34.92 -18.82
C LEU A 110 6.71 35.73 -17.81
N LEU A 111 6.98 35.16 -16.64
CA LEU A 111 7.81 35.82 -15.61
C LEU A 111 9.26 36.01 -16.07
N ASP A 112 9.82 35.09 -16.85
CA ASP A 112 11.19 35.19 -17.38
C ASP A 112 11.32 36.23 -18.52
N THR A 113 10.21 36.78 -19.03
CA THR A 113 10.18 37.84 -20.07
C THR A 113 9.94 39.25 -19.54
N LEU A 114 9.73 39.39 -18.22
CA LEU A 114 9.59 40.67 -17.51
C LEU A 114 10.94 41.11 -16.92
#